data_AF-A0A532DHA4-F1
#
_entry.id   AF-A0A532DHA4-F1
#
_cell.length_a   1.000
_cell.length_b   1.000
_cell.length_c   1.000
_cell.angle_alpha   90.00
_cell.angle_beta   90.00
_cell.angle_gamma   90.00
#
_symmetry.space_group_name_H-M   'P 1'
#
loop_
_entity.id
_entity.type
_entity.pdbx_description
1 polymer ?
#
loop_
_entity_poly.entity_id
_entity_poly.type
_entity_poly.pdbx_seq_one_letter_code
_entity_poly.pdbx_strand_id
1 'polypeptide(L)'
;MPVKPSESEAEYFARLEVERRKQALAAQESGAAEEERQRLLAVARHHCPKCGAPLLTLHHRGVEIEQCSHCQGIWLDRGELEQVLTGEPVQGFFGSLKWLWESREGKQPCPRESR
;
A
#
# COMPACT_ATOMS: atom_id res chain seq x y z
N MET A 1 1.11 38.60 -52.24
CA MET A 1 1.60 39.27 -51.01
C MET A 1 1.51 38.26 -49.88
N PRO A 2 2.53 38.10 -49.02
CA PRO A 2 2.42 37.17 -47.89
C PRO A 2 1.43 37.76 -46.88
N VAL A 3 0.33 37.05 -46.65
CA VAL A 3 -0.70 37.46 -45.68
C VAL A 3 -0.07 37.37 -44.29
N LYS A 4 0.01 38.49 -43.57
CA LYS A 4 0.39 38.46 -42.15
C LYS A 4 -0.75 37.75 -41.40
N PRO A 5 -0.44 36.72 -40.59
CA PRO A 5 -1.43 36.12 -39.69
C PRO A 5 -2.17 37.23 -38.95
N SER A 6 -3.51 37.17 -38.91
CA SER A 6 -4.28 38.15 -38.15
C SER A 6 -3.85 38.07 -36.68
N GLU A 7 -3.83 39.19 -35.96
CA GLU A 7 -3.39 39.22 -34.55
C GLU A 7 -4.10 38.16 -33.68
N SER A 8 -5.33 37.77 -34.06
CA SER A 8 -6.08 36.67 -33.45
C SER A 8 -5.45 35.28 -33.56
N GLU A 9 -4.76 34.98 -34.68
CA GLU A 9 -4.07 33.69 -34.86
C GLU A 9 -2.83 33.60 -33.97
N ALA A 10 -2.06 34.69 -33.86
CA ALA A 10 -0.89 34.76 -33.00
C ALA A 10 -1.26 34.61 -31.51
N GLU A 11 -2.33 35.29 -31.06
CA GLU A 11 -2.85 35.15 -29.70
C GLU A 11 -3.41 33.75 -29.42
N TYR A 12 -4.03 33.12 -30.42
CA TYR A 12 -4.53 31.75 -30.32
C TYR A 12 -3.39 30.76 -30.10
N PHE A 13 -2.33 30.84 -30.92
CA PHE A 13 -1.16 29.97 -30.77
C PHE A 13 -0.44 30.19 -29.43
N ALA A 14 -0.34 31.45 -28.96
CA ALA A 14 0.24 31.76 -27.66
C ALA A 14 -0.55 31.13 -26.49
N ARG A 15 -1.89 31.18 -26.53
CA ARG A 15 -2.75 30.52 -25.53
C ARG A 15 -2.58 29.01 -25.55
N LEU A 16 -2.57 28.40 -26.73
CA LEU A 16 -2.39 26.96 -26.89
C LEU A 16 -1.03 26.48 -26.37
N GLU A 17 0.04 27.23 -26.61
CA GLU A 17 1.36 26.91 -26.06
C GLU A 17 1.38 26.99 -24.54
N VAL A 18 0.76 28.02 -23.95
CA VAL A 18 0.65 28.15 -22.49
C VAL A 18 -0.17 27.01 -21.90
N GLU A 19 -1.30 26.65 -22.51
CA GLU A 19 -2.12 25.52 -22.08
C GLU A 19 -1.36 24.20 -22.16
N ARG A 20 -0.67 23.93 -23.27
CA ARG A 20 0.15 22.72 -23.43
C ARG A 20 1.27 22.67 -22.40
N ARG A 21 1.94 23.79 -22.12
CA ARG A 21 2.97 23.88 -21.07
C ARG A 21 2.37 23.66 -19.68
N LYS A 22 1.20 24.22 -19.37
CA LYS A 22 0.47 23.98 -18.11
C LYS A 22 0.07 22.52 -17.96
N GLN A 23 -0.46 21.89 -19.01
CA GLN A 23 -0.80 20.47 -19.03
C GLN A 23 0.43 19.59 -18.83
N ALA A 24 1.56 19.92 -19.47
CA ALA A 24 2.80 19.19 -19.29
C ALA A 24 3.34 19.30 -17.85
N LEU A 25 3.30 20.49 -17.24
CA LEU A 25 3.68 20.67 -15.83
C LEU A 25 2.75 19.88 -14.90
N ALA A 26 1.43 19.96 -15.09
CA ALA A 26 0.46 19.20 -14.29
C ALA A 26 0.65 17.68 -14.45
N ALA A 27 0.99 17.20 -15.65
CA ALA A 27 1.30 15.79 -15.89
C ALA A 27 2.59 15.35 -15.18
N GLN A 28 3.63 16.19 -15.18
CA GLN A 28 4.87 15.92 -14.42
C GLN A 28 4.61 15.91 -12.91
N GLU A 29 3.86 16.88 -12.38
CA GLU A 29 3.51 16.97 -10.96
C GLU A 29 2.68 15.77 -10.50
N SER A 30 1.67 15.37 -11.27
CA SER A 30 0.84 14.20 -10.96
C SER A 30 1.62 12.89 -11.02
N GLY A 31 2.52 12.73 -12.00
CA GLY A 31 3.44 11.59 -12.04
C GLY A 31 4.33 11.53 -10.81
N ALA A 32 4.95 12.66 -10.42
CA ALA A 32 5.78 12.74 -9.24
C ALA A 32 5.02 12.44 -7.94
N ALA A 33 3.77 12.91 -7.82
CA ALA A 33 2.92 12.65 -6.65
C ALA A 33 2.53 11.16 -6.53
N GLU A 34 2.23 10.51 -7.66
CA GLU A 34 1.91 9.07 -7.68
C GLU A 34 3.15 8.22 -7.35
N GLU A 35 4.32 8.57 -7.87
CA GLU A 35 5.58 7.91 -7.52
C GLU A 35 5.90 8.03 -6.02
N GLU A 36 5.75 9.22 -5.45
CA GLU A 36 5.98 9.43 -4.02
C GLU A 36 4.99 8.63 -3.17
N ARG A 37 3.71 8.61 -3.56
CA ARG A 37 2.69 7.78 -2.92
C ARG A 37 3.08 6.29 -2.97
N GLN A 38 3.52 5.79 -4.12
CA GLN A 38 3.93 4.40 -4.27
C GLN A 38 5.11 4.05 -3.37
N ARG A 39 6.10 4.95 -3.23
CA ARG A 39 7.23 4.77 -2.31
C ARG A 39 6.78 4.69 -0.85
N LEU A 40 5.90 5.61 -0.43
CA LEU A 40 5.37 5.62 0.94
C LEU A 40 4.56 4.34 1.24
N LEU A 41 3.74 3.88 0.29
CA LEU A 41 2.98 2.64 0.44
C LEU A 41 3.88 1.40 0.52
N ALA A 42 4.97 1.36 -0.26
CA ALA A 42 5.92 0.25 -0.22
C ALA A 42 6.60 0.12 1.15
N VAL A 43 7.00 1.24 1.76
CA VAL A 43 7.58 1.24 3.12
C VAL A 43 6.54 0.78 4.14
N ALA A 44 5.31 1.29 4.05
CA ALA A 44 4.25 0.96 5.00
C ALA A 44 3.84 -0.53 4.95
N ARG A 45 3.93 -1.19 3.78
CA ARG A 45 3.51 -2.60 3.61
C ARG A 45 4.30 -3.57 4.49
N HIS A 46 5.59 -3.32 4.71
CA HIS A 46 6.44 -4.23 5.51
C HIS A 46 6.41 -3.95 7.03
N HIS A 47 5.56 -3.02 7.46
CA HIS A 47 5.47 -2.63 8.87
C HIS A 47 4.06 -2.85 9.39
N CYS A 48 3.96 -3.33 10.63
CA CYS A 48 2.67 -3.55 11.27
C CYS A 48 1.94 -2.20 11.39
N PRO A 49 0.74 -2.04 10.81
CA PRO A 49 0.01 -0.79 10.91
C PRO A 49 -0.41 -0.50 12.34
N LYS A 50 -0.45 -1.52 13.21
CA LYS A 50 -0.71 -1.34 14.64
C LYS A 50 0.49 -0.68 15.35
N CYS A 51 1.68 -1.22 15.22
CA CYS A 51 2.80 -0.84 16.11
C CYS A 51 4.06 -0.34 15.41
N GLY A 52 4.08 -0.34 14.07
CA GLY A 52 5.25 0.05 13.28
C GLY A 52 6.40 -0.95 13.30
N ALA A 53 6.28 -2.08 14.02
CA ALA A 53 7.31 -3.12 14.02
C ALA A 53 7.35 -3.86 12.67
N PRO A 54 8.52 -4.37 12.24
CA PRO A 54 8.64 -5.11 10.99
C PRO A 54 7.79 -6.38 11.03
N LEU A 55 7.17 -6.68 9.88
CA LEU A 55 6.46 -7.91 9.62
C LEU A 55 7.45 -9.00 9.19
N LEU A 56 7.23 -10.22 9.69
CA LEU A 56 7.99 -11.42 9.37
C LEU A 56 7.15 -12.29 8.44
N THR A 57 7.68 -12.61 7.26
CA THR A 57 7.02 -13.53 6.33
C THR A 57 7.20 -14.97 6.81
N LEU A 58 6.09 -15.67 6.99
CA LEU A 58 6.03 -17.07 7.37
C LEU A 58 5.29 -17.85 6.28
N HIS A 59 5.73 -19.07 6.01
CA HIS A 59 5.03 -19.95 5.08
C HIS A 59 4.16 -20.92 5.87
N HIS A 60 2.84 -20.86 5.69
CA HIS A 60 1.89 -21.75 6.33
C HIS A 60 1.01 -22.45 5.30
N ARG A 61 1.13 -23.79 5.22
CA ARG A 61 0.32 -24.65 4.32
C ARG A 61 0.34 -24.19 2.85
N GLY A 62 1.47 -23.66 2.40
CA GLY A 62 1.64 -23.16 1.04
C GLY A 62 1.18 -21.72 0.80
N VAL A 63 0.71 -21.02 1.85
CA VAL A 63 0.38 -19.59 1.80
C VAL A 63 1.44 -18.78 2.56
N GLU A 64 1.91 -17.69 1.97
CA GLU A 64 2.74 -16.71 2.67
C GLU A 64 1.86 -15.86 3.57
N ILE A 65 2.22 -15.74 4.85
CA ILE A 65 1.50 -14.93 5.82
C ILE A 65 2.49 -13.99 6.51
N GLU A 66 2.05 -12.78 6.85
CA GLU A 66 2.90 -11.81 7.54
C GLU A 66 2.54 -11.73 9.03
N GLN A 67 3.50 -12.07 9.89
CA GLN A 67 3.34 -11.97 11.34
C GLN A 67 4.15 -10.80 11.91
N CYS A 68 3.51 -9.96 12.72
CA CYS A 68 4.22 -8.92 13.45
C CYS A 68 5.09 -9.51 14.57
N SER A 69 6.39 -9.20 14.55
CA SER A 69 7.36 -9.59 15.57
C SER A 69 7.05 -9.10 16.99
N HIS A 70 6.29 -8.01 17.12
CA HIS A 70 5.98 -7.39 18.41
C HIS A 70 4.55 -7.72 18.90
N CYS A 71 3.54 -7.46 18.07
CA CYS A 71 2.13 -7.66 18.45
C CYS A 71 1.62 -9.08 18.20
N GLN A 72 2.38 -9.91 17.48
CA GLN A 72 2.01 -11.24 17.00
C GLN A 72 0.72 -11.26 16.14
N GLY A 73 0.25 -10.10 15.69
CA GLY A 73 -0.86 -9.99 14.75
C GLY A 73 -0.47 -10.54 13.38
N ILE A 74 -1.42 -11.22 12.75
CA ILE A 74 -1.28 -11.80 11.40
C ILE A 74 -1.94 -10.85 10.41
N TRP A 75 -1.23 -10.56 9.33
CA TRP A 75 -1.66 -9.73 8.23
C TRP A 75 -1.64 -10.59 6.97
N LEU A 76 -2.71 -10.48 6.19
CA LEU A 76 -2.95 -11.25 4.97
C LEU A 76 -3.27 -10.26 3.86
N ASP A 77 -2.73 -10.52 2.67
CA ASP A 77 -3.08 -9.79 1.47
C ASP A 77 -4.48 -10.19 0.96
N ARG A 78 -5.01 -9.39 0.03
CA ARG A 78 -6.32 -9.67 -0.57
C ARG A 78 -6.26 -10.98 -1.34
N GLY A 79 -7.15 -11.93 -1.02
CA GLY A 79 -7.20 -13.23 -1.69
C GLY A 79 -6.39 -14.34 -1.02
N GLU A 80 -5.57 -14.03 -0.02
CA GLU A 80 -4.82 -15.05 0.75
C GLU A 80 -5.70 -15.71 1.81
N LEU A 81 -6.66 -14.97 2.37
CA LEU A 81 -7.60 -15.48 3.36
C LEU A 81 -8.40 -16.67 2.78
N GLU A 82 -8.88 -16.56 1.56
CA GLU A 82 -9.60 -17.62 0.86
C GLU A 82 -8.73 -18.87 0.66
N GLN A 83 -7.42 -18.71 0.39
CA GLN A 83 -6.48 -19.83 0.26
C GLN A 83 -6.24 -20.53 1.60
N VAL A 84 -6.12 -19.75 2.69
CA VAL A 84 -6.00 -20.30 4.04
C VAL A 84 -7.27 -21.04 4.47
N LEU A 85 -8.45 -20.58 4.04
CA LEU A 85 -9.75 -21.17 4.40
C LEU A 85 -10.15 -22.40 3.58
N THR A 86 -9.61 -22.56 2.37
CA THR A 86 -9.95 -23.67 1.45
C THR A 86 -9.09 -24.92 1.63
N GLY A 87 -7.94 -24.80 2.33
CA GLY A 87 -7.16 -25.96 2.76
C GLY A 87 -7.94 -26.81 3.76
N GLU A 88 -7.85 -28.15 3.65
CA GLU A 88 -8.66 -29.14 4.37
C GLU A 88 -9.01 -28.81 5.85
N PRO A 89 -10.22 -29.20 6.33
CA PRO A 89 -10.69 -28.88 7.66
C PRO A 89 -9.97 -29.72 8.71
N VAL A 90 -8.79 -29.27 9.13
CA VAL A 90 -8.21 -29.72 10.38
C VAL A 90 -8.84 -28.91 11.51
N GLN A 91 -9.58 -29.65 12.34
CA GLN A 91 -10.02 -29.30 13.69
C GLN A 91 -9.43 -27.99 14.21
N GLY A 92 -10.24 -26.93 14.15
CA GLY A 92 -9.91 -25.64 14.72
C GLY A 92 -8.83 -24.90 13.94
N PHE A 93 -9.27 -23.94 13.12
CA PHE A 93 -8.52 -22.72 12.83
C PHE A 93 -7.88 -22.12 14.10
N PHE A 94 -8.54 -22.25 15.25
CA PHE A 94 -8.04 -21.91 16.59
C PHE A 94 -7.20 -22.99 17.29
N GLY A 95 -7.23 -24.24 16.83
CA GLY A 95 -6.51 -25.39 17.41
C GLY A 95 -5.10 -25.57 16.82
N SER A 96 -4.93 -25.33 15.51
CA SER A 96 -3.59 -25.37 14.90
C SER A 96 -2.79 -24.08 15.15
N LEU A 97 -3.45 -22.94 15.39
CA LEU A 97 -2.79 -21.69 15.85
C LEU A 97 -2.53 -21.66 17.36
N LYS A 98 -2.86 -22.74 18.08
CA LYS A 98 -2.66 -22.87 19.52
C LYS A 98 -1.20 -22.65 19.92
N TRP A 99 -0.21 -23.13 19.14
CA TRP A 99 1.20 -22.80 19.39
C TRP A 99 1.54 -21.31 19.20
N LEU A 100 0.81 -20.61 18.32
CA LEU A 100 1.06 -19.22 17.95
C LEU A 100 0.45 -18.25 18.99
N TRP A 101 -0.58 -18.72 19.70
CA TRP A 101 -1.45 -17.88 20.53
C TRP A 101 -1.40 -18.23 22.03
N GLU A 102 -0.94 -19.43 22.42
CA GLU A 102 -0.90 -19.89 23.82
C GLU A 102 0.29 -19.31 24.61
N SER A 103 1.17 -18.51 23.97
CA SER A 103 2.19 -17.67 24.65
C SER A 103 1.66 -16.27 25.02
N ARG A 104 0.34 -16.14 25.22
CA ARG A 104 -0.34 -14.85 25.50
C ARG A 104 -0.27 -14.39 26.95
N GLU A 105 0.21 -15.20 27.88
CA GLU A 105 0.39 -14.80 29.27
C GLU A 105 1.67 -13.95 29.41
N GLY A 106 1.53 -12.62 29.37
CA GLY A 106 2.59 -11.68 29.76
C GLY A 106 3.19 -10.76 28.68
N LYS A 107 2.69 -10.77 27.43
CA LYS A 107 3.25 -9.90 26.37
C LYS A 107 2.52 -8.55 26.29
N GLN A 108 3.28 -7.46 26.46
CA GLN A 108 2.78 -6.09 26.46
C GLN A 108 1.89 -5.78 25.25
N PRO A 109 0.70 -5.20 25.46
CA PRO A 109 -0.14 -4.73 24.36
C PRO A 109 0.58 -3.59 23.62
N CYS A 110 0.65 -3.69 22.29
CA CYS A 110 1.37 -2.69 21.52
C CYS A 110 0.73 -1.32 21.62
N PRO A 111 1.54 -0.24 21.65
CA PRO A 111 1.13 1.10 22.10
C PRO A 111 0.23 1.87 21.12
N ARG A 112 -0.53 1.22 20.24
CA ARG A 112 -1.50 1.93 19.38
C ARG A 112 -2.80 2.30 20.10
N GLU A 113 -2.72 2.55 21.40
CA GLU A 113 -3.83 2.99 22.22
C GLU A 113 -3.38 4.22 22.99
N SER A 114 -3.29 5.35 22.29
CA SER A 114 -3.33 6.66 22.94
C SER A 114 -3.91 7.72 22.00
N ARG A 115 -5.10 7.46 21.45
CA ARG A 115 -6.28 8.35 21.30
C ARG A 115 -7.22 7.89 20.19
#